data_AF-D8Q8B2-F1
#
_entry.id   AF-D8Q8B2-F1
#
_cell.length_a   1.000
_cell.length_b   1.000
_cell.length_c   1.000
_cell.angle_alpha   90.00
_cell.angle_beta   90.00
_cell.angle_gamma   90.00
#
_symmetry.space_group_name_H-M   'P 1'
#
loop_
_entity.id
_entity.type
_entity.pdbx_description
1 polymer ?
#
loop_
_entity_poly.entity_id
_entity_poly.type
_entity_poly.pdbx_seq_one_letter_code
_entity_poly.pdbx_strand_id
1 'polypeptide(L)'
;MSDERDAQIQALREADIDSMLQAQVAALEAAASAARDKENRPTTNNRPIELKKPDGEAGGGKKGFNLQRAMGLEDEDEIYKRIQADVRFNIWKYGLDPWKKYMRQSPEKISHVLQAGRQQHKYLCTERFPDDWAQTEMIKTITRNRRKYLRRKARAAGKDVVDSSDSEEEEEAAAAEDNLPDLDAPQDGQ
;
A
#
# COMPACT_ATOMS: atom_id res chain seq x y z
N MET A 1 51.67 9.86 36.78
CA MET A 1 51.76 8.52 36.15
C MET A 1 50.52 7.64 36.40
N SER A 2 49.58 8.00 37.29
CA SER A 2 48.29 7.28 37.45
C SER A 2 47.25 7.67 36.39
N ASP A 3 47.06 8.98 36.15
CA ASP A 3 45.98 9.48 35.29
C ASP A 3 46.00 8.96 33.84
N GLU A 4 47.19 8.69 33.31
CA GLU A 4 47.38 8.18 31.94
C GLU A 4 47.00 6.70 31.81
N ARG A 5 47.21 5.90 32.88
CA ARG A 5 46.74 4.51 32.93
C ARG A 5 45.23 4.43 33.11
N ASP A 6 44.66 5.31 33.92
CA ASP A 6 43.21 5.35 34.15
C ASP A 6 42.46 5.82 32.89
N ALA A 7 43.00 6.80 32.17
CA ALA A 7 42.47 7.20 30.85
C ALA A 7 42.56 6.06 29.82
N GLN A 8 43.64 5.28 29.84
CA GLN A 8 43.83 4.15 28.93
C GLN A 8 42.89 2.98 29.26
N ILE A 9 42.61 2.73 30.53
CA ILE A 9 41.60 1.75 30.98
C ILE A 9 40.19 2.21 30.62
N GLN A 10 39.90 3.50 30.76
CA GLN A 10 38.61 4.08 30.41
C GLN A 10 38.35 4.01 28.90
N ALA A 11 39.34 4.36 28.08
CA ALA A 11 39.26 4.24 26.62
C ALA A 11 39.08 2.79 26.15
N LEU A 12 39.70 1.82 26.84
CA LEU A 12 39.50 0.39 26.54
C LEU A 12 38.05 -0.05 26.82
N ARG A 13 37.47 0.42 27.93
CA ARG A 13 36.07 0.11 28.29
C ARG A 13 35.08 0.74 27.31
N GLU A 14 35.34 1.96 26.87
CA GLU A 14 34.50 2.65 25.88
C GLU A 14 34.55 1.95 24.52
N ALA A 15 35.74 1.52 24.07
CA ALA A 15 35.89 0.75 22.84
C ALA A 15 35.16 -0.62 22.89
N ASP A 16 35.19 -1.31 24.04
CA ASP A 16 34.45 -2.56 24.23
C ASP A 16 32.92 -2.34 24.20
N ILE A 17 32.44 -1.23 24.78
CA ILE A 17 31.02 -0.85 24.76
C ILE A 17 30.57 -0.52 23.33
N ASP A 18 31.36 0.25 22.58
CA ASP A 18 31.05 0.61 21.19
C ASP A 18 31.03 -0.62 20.28
N SER A 19 31.98 -1.55 20.47
CA SER A 19 32.01 -2.83 19.76
C SER A 19 30.75 -3.66 20.02
N MET A 20 30.31 -3.73 21.28
CA MET A 20 29.10 -4.46 21.66
C MET A 20 27.83 -3.79 21.12
N LEU A 21 27.76 -2.45 21.11
CA LEU A 21 26.64 -1.70 20.56
C LEU A 21 26.54 -1.88 19.04
N GLN A 22 27.67 -1.82 18.32
CA GLN A 22 27.71 -2.08 16.89
C GLN A 22 27.30 -3.52 16.56
N ALA A 23 27.73 -4.50 17.35
CA ALA A 23 27.32 -5.90 17.19
C ALA A 23 25.80 -6.09 17.38
N GLN A 24 25.21 -5.39 18.36
CA GLN A 24 23.76 -5.43 18.61
C GLN A 24 22.97 -4.80 17.45
N VAL A 25 23.41 -3.65 16.94
CA VAL A 25 22.77 -2.97 15.78
C VAL A 25 22.84 -3.85 14.54
N ALA A 26 24.02 -4.42 14.23
CA ALA A 26 24.18 -5.32 13.09
C ALA A 26 23.29 -6.58 13.21
N ALA A 27 23.15 -7.13 14.42
CA ALA A 27 22.26 -8.28 14.65
C ALA A 27 20.79 -7.93 14.46
N LEU A 28 20.35 -6.74 14.90
CA LEU A 28 18.99 -6.26 14.70
C LEU A 28 18.69 -5.97 13.22
N GLU A 29 19.63 -5.37 12.50
CA GLU A 29 19.52 -5.13 11.06
C GLU A 29 19.50 -6.44 10.26
N ALA A 30 20.36 -7.41 10.62
CA ALA A 30 20.36 -8.74 10.02
C ALA A 30 19.05 -9.50 10.30
N ALA A 31 18.52 -9.40 11.52
CA ALA A 31 17.22 -9.98 11.87
C ALA A 31 16.07 -9.30 11.11
N ALA A 32 16.10 -7.98 10.94
CA ALA A 32 15.12 -7.23 10.19
C ALA A 32 15.17 -7.55 8.68
N SER A 33 16.37 -7.72 8.12
CA SER A 33 16.55 -8.19 6.73
C SER A 33 16.04 -9.61 6.56
N ALA A 34 16.41 -10.54 7.45
CA ALA A 34 15.97 -11.93 7.40
C ALA A 34 14.45 -12.08 7.59
N ALA A 35 13.81 -11.19 8.37
CA ALA A 35 12.35 -11.16 8.49
C ALA A 35 11.68 -10.70 7.19
N ARG A 36 12.20 -9.66 6.54
CA ARG A 36 11.74 -9.19 5.21
C ARG A 36 11.91 -10.27 4.13
N ASP A 37 13.00 -11.02 4.18
CA ASP A 37 13.27 -12.09 3.21
C ASP A 37 12.37 -13.31 3.41
N LYS A 38 11.98 -13.62 4.66
CA LYS A 38 11.02 -14.68 4.98
C LYS A 38 9.59 -14.33 4.57
N GLU A 39 9.19 -13.07 4.76
CA GLU A 39 7.89 -12.57 4.32
C GLU A 39 7.75 -12.55 2.79
N ASN A 40 8.88 -12.44 2.08
CA ASN A 40 8.94 -12.40 0.63
C ASN A 40 9.38 -13.73 0.02
N ARG A 41 9.30 -14.84 0.77
CA ARG A 41 9.82 -16.15 0.35
C ARG A 41 9.09 -16.60 -0.92
N PRO A 42 9.77 -16.70 -2.07
CA PRO A 42 9.17 -17.31 -3.24
C PRO A 42 9.07 -18.81 -2.97
N THR A 43 7.85 -19.33 -2.99
CA THR A 43 7.62 -20.77 -3.03
C THR A 43 8.40 -21.35 -4.22
N THR A 44 9.16 -22.40 -3.94
CA THR A 44 10.20 -22.97 -4.79
C THR A 44 9.69 -23.28 -6.21
N ASN A 45 10.45 -22.85 -7.23
CA ASN A 45 10.31 -23.07 -8.69
C ASN A 45 9.62 -21.98 -9.56
N ASN A 46 9.55 -20.73 -9.09
CA ASN A 46 8.57 -19.77 -9.60
C ASN A 46 9.16 -18.72 -10.57
N ARG A 47 9.24 -19.01 -11.88
CA ARG A 47 9.12 -17.91 -12.86
C ARG A 47 7.74 -17.29 -12.66
N PRO A 48 7.60 -15.96 -12.65
CA PRO A 48 6.28 -15.34 -12.58
C PRO A 48 5.40 -15.86 -13.72
N ILE A 49 4.30 -16.54 -13.38
CA ILE A 49 3.29 -16.93 -14.36
C ILE A 49 2.55 -15.65 -14.75
N GLU A 50 2.54 -15.35 -16.04
CA GLU A 50 1.76 -14.24 -16.58
C GLU A 50 0.27 -14.49 -16.34
N LEU A 51 -0.39 -13.57 -15.66
CA LEU A 51 -1.83 -13.56 -15.46
C LEU A 51 -2.43 -12.54 -16.40
N LYS A 52 -3.27 -13.01 -17.33
CA LYS A 52 -3.99 -12.13 -18.25
C LYS A 52 -5.09 -11.39 -17.50
N LYS A 53 -5.25 -10.11 -17.82
CA LYS A 53 -6.35 -9.31 -17.31
C LYS A 53 -7.69 -9.95 -17.73
N PRO A 54 -8.60 -10.26 -16.80
CA PRO A 54 -9.95 -10.69 -17.15
C PRO A 54 -10.74 -9.59 -17.85
N ASP A 55 -11.77 -9.98 -18.60
CA ASP A 55 -12.70 -9.05 -19.23
C ASP A 55 -13.47 -8.23 -18.18
N GLY A 56 -13.74 -6.98 -18.50
CA GLY A 56 -14.46 -6.05 -17.63
C GLY A 56 -13.57 -5.24 -16.68
N GLU A 57 -14.18 -4.71 -15.61
CA GLU A 57 -13.51 -3.89 -14.60
C GLU A 57 -13.62 -4.52 -13.21
N ALA A 58 -12.59 -4.30 -12.38
CA ALA A 58 -12.63 -4.75 -11.00
C ALA A 58 -13.79 -4.09 -10.23
N GLY A 59 -14.60 -4.92 -9.57
CA GLY A 59 -15.76 -4.49 -8.80
C GLY A 59 -16.92 -3.90 -9.62
N GLY A 60 -16.94 -4.09 -10.94
CA GLY A 60 -18.01 -3.63 -11.85
C GLY A 60 -19.29 -4.48 -11.86
N GLY A 61 -19.67 -5.07 -10.71
CA GLY A 61 -20.91 -5.87 -10.59
C GLY A 61 -20.99 -7.04 -11.58
N LYS A 62 -22.13 -7.18 -12.28
CA LYS A 62 -22.43 -8.31 -13.19
C LYS A 62 -21.45 -8.47 -14.37
N LYS A 63 -20.81 -7.38 -14.82
CA LYS A 63 -19.80 -7.40 -15.89
C LYS A 63 -18.37 -7.26 -15.36
N GLY A 64 -18.21 -7.18 -14.04
CA GLY A 64 -16.92 -7.02 -13.40
C GLY A 64 -16.32 -8.34 -12.95
N PHE A 65 -15.09 -8.27 -12.46
CA PHE A 65 -14.41 -9.40 -11.85
C PHE A 65 -13.93 -9.07 -10.42
N ASN A 66 -13.71 -10.13 -9.64
CA ASN A 66 -13.05 -10.01 -8.34
C ASN A 66 -11.54 -9.91 -8.55
N LEU A 67 -10.95 -8.78 -8.15
CA LEU A 67 -9.55 -8.47 -8.39
C LEU A 67 -8.60 -9.40 -7.63
N GLN A 68 -8.91 -9.71 -6.37
CA GLN A 68 -8.09 -10.60 -5.54
C GLN A 68 -8.00 -12.00 -6.16
N ARG A 69 -9.14 -12.55 -6.58
CA ARG A 69 -9.19 -13.83 -7.28
C ARG A 69 -8.46 -13.77 -8.63
N ALA A 70 -8.64 -12.70 -9.40
CA ALA A 70 -7.94 -12.53 -10.68
C ALA A 70 -6.41 -12.41 -10.53
N MET A 71 -5.95 -11.89 -9.40
CA MET A 71 -4.53 -11.89 -9.05
C MET A 71 -4.04 -13.27 -8.63
N GLY A 72 -4.93 -14.21 -8.26
CA GLY A 72 -4.56 -15.51 -7.72
C GLY A 72 -4.23 -15.45 -6.22
N LEU A 73 -4.85 -14.52 -5.50
CA LEU A 73 -4.67 -14.31 -4.05
C LEU A 73 -5.96 -14.62 -3.26
N GLU A 74 -6.84 -15.49 -3.77
CA GLU A 74 -8.14 -15.76 -3.14
C GLU A 74 -8.02 -16.32 -1.72
N ASP A 75 -6.98 -17.13 -1.46
CA ASP A 75 -6.67 -17.67 -0.14
C ASP A 75 -5.60 -16.85 0.62
N GLU A 76 -5.05 -15.81 -0.02
CA GLU A 76 -3.95 -14.99 0.48
C GLU A 76 -4.42 -13.57 0.85
N ASP A 77 -5.48 -13.53 1.67
CA ASP A 77 -6.20 -12.33 2.10
C ASP A 77 -5.27 -11.24 2.68
N GLU A 78 -4.31 -11.65 3.51
CA GLU A 78 -3.38 -10.74 4.18
C GLU A 78 -2.44 -10.05 3.19
N ILE A 79 -1.95 -10.80 2.19
CA ILE A 79 -1.05 -10.28 1.15
C ILE A 79 -1.82 -9.28 0.28
N TYR A 80 -3.03 -9.64 -0.14
CA TYR A 80 -3.88 -8.74 -0.93
C TYR A 80 -4.19 -7.44 -0.17
N LYS A 81 -4.60 -7.53 1.11
CA LYS A 81 -4.89 -6.36 1.95
C LYS A 81 -3.67 -5.47 2.16
N ARG A 82 -2.49 -6.06 2.38
CA ARG A 82 -1.23 -5.32 2.50
C ARG A 82 -0.89 -4.56 1.23
N ILE A 83 -0.92 -5.24 0.07
CA ILE A 83 -0.72 -4.60 -1.24
C ILE A 83 -1.72 -3.45 -1.43
N GLN A 84 -3.00 -3.68 -1.16
CA GLN A 84 -4.03 -2.67 -1.33
C GLN A 84 -3.80 -1.45 -0.40
N ALA A 85 -3.36 -1.68 0.84
CA ALA A 85 -3.02 -0.61 1.78
C ALA A 85 -1.86 0.25 1.27
N ASP A 86 -0.80 -0.38 0.76
CA ASP A 86 0.35 0.33 0.22
C ASP A 86 0.04 1.08 -1.07
N VAL A 87 -0.74 0.50 -1.98
CA VAL A 87 -1.23 1.21 -3.17
C VAL A 87 -2.08 2.42 -2.75
N ARG A 88 -2.95 2.27 -1.75
CA ARG A 88 -3.74 3.40 -1.20
C ARG A 88 -2.84 4.47 -0.63
N PHE A 89 -1.82 4.11 0.13
CA PHE A 89 -0.83 5.05 0.66
C PHE A 89 -0.10 5.79 -0.47
N ASN A 90 0.34 5.07 -1.51
CA ASN A 90 1.03 5.66 -2.66
C ASN A 90 0.15 6.65 -3.43
N ILE A 91 -1.14 6.35 -3.61
CA ILE A 91 -2.12 7.28 -4.22
C ILE A 91 -2.10 8.63 -3.50
N TRP A 92 -2.08 8.64 -2.16
CA TRP A 92 -2.01 9.86 -1.36
C TRP A 92 -0.63 10.51 -1.43
N LYS A 93 0.44 9.72 -1.27
CA LYS A 93 1.83 10.17 -1.29
C LYS A 93 2.18 10.91 -2.59
N TYR A 94 1.73 10.41 -3.74
CA TYR A 94 1.96 11.02 -5.05
C TYR A 94 0.85 11.98 -5.49
N GLY A 95 -0.14 12.22 -4.63
CA GLY A 95 -1.17 13.25 -4.81
C GLY A 95 -2.08 13.01 -6.02
N LEU A 96 -2.55 11.78 -6.21
CA LEU A 96 -3.64 11.49 -7.15
C LEU A 96 -4.92 12.17 -6.63
N ASP A 97 -5.65 12.83 -7.53
CA ASP A 97 -6.82 13.59 -7.15
C ASP A 97 -8.01 12.64 -6.94
N PRO A 98 -8.52 12.46 -5.72
CA PRO A 98 -9.62 11.55 -5.48
C PRO A 98 -10.89 11.98 -6.22
N TRP A 99 -11.06 13.23 -6.67
CA TRP A 99 -12.26 13.68 -7.39
C TRP A 99 -12.27 13.35 -8.89
N LYS A 100 -11.12 13.03 -9.48
CA LYS A 100 -10.99 12.76 -10.92
C LYS A 100 -11.14 11.27 -11.24
N LYS A 101 -11.76 10.95 -12.38
CA LYS A 101 -11.74 9.59 -12.97
C LYS A 101 -10.28 9.21 -13.29
N TYR A 102 -9.95 7.90 -13.30
CA TYR A 102 -8.59 7.40 -13.57
C TYR A 102 -8.00 7.99 -14.85
N MET A 103 -8.78 8.00 -15.94
CA MET A 103 -8.37 8.54 -17.25
C MET A 103 -8.10 10.06 -17.26
N ARG A 104 -8.51 10.79 -16.21
CA ARG A 104 -8.29 12.23 -16.04
C ARG A 104 -7.17 12.55 -15.04
N GLN A 105 -6.50 11.53 -14.50
CA GLN A 105 -5.34 11.72 -13.64
C GLN A 105 -4.10 12.05 -14.47
N SER A 106 -3.09 12.66 -13.84
CA SER A 106 -1.79 12.83 -14.48
C SER A 106 -1.14 11.45 -14.73
N PRO A 107 -0.73 11.13 -15.98
CA PRO A 107 -0.03 9.89 -16.30
C PRO A 107 1.27 9.73 -15.50
N GLU A 108 1.99 10.83 -15.24
CA GLU A 108 3.23 10.82 -14.46
C GLU A 108 2.99 10.38 -13.02
N LYS A 109 1.93 10.90 -12.39
CA LYS A 109 1.55 10.52 -11.03
C LYS A 109 1.11 9.07 -10.94
N ILE A 110 0.36 8.59 -11.93
CA ILE A 110 0.01 7.15 -12.03
C ILE A 110 1.29 6.32 -12.10
N SER A 111 2.22 6.69 -12.99
CA SER A 111 3.50 5.97 -13.16
C SER A 111 4.26 5.85 -11.85
N HIS A 112 4.35 6.92 -11.05
CA HIS A 112 4.98 6.89 -9.73
C HIS A 112 4.29 5.94 -8.75
N VAL A 113 2.95 5.90 -8.74
CA VAL A 113 2.20 4.95 -7.88
C VAL A 113 2.51 3.51 -8.30
N LEU A 114 2.47 3.20 -9.60
CA LEU A 114 2.74 1.87 -10.13
C LEU A 114 4.18 1.43 -9.81
N GLN A 115 5.14 2.32 -10.00
CA GLN A 115 6.56 2.05 -9.71
C GLN A 115 6.79 1.80 -8.22
N ALA A 116 6.19 2.60 -7.33
CA ALA A 116 6.31 2.42 -5.89
C ALA A 116 5.72 1.07 -5.45
N GLY A 117 4.55 0.68 -5.98
CA GLY A 117 3.95 -0.62 -5.71
C GLY A 117 4.85 -1.79 -6.12
N ARG A 118 5.50 -1.72 -7.30
CA ARG A 118 6.48 -2.74 -7.73
C ARG A 118 7.73 -2.82 -6.86
N GLN A 119 8.15 -1.69 -6.31
CA GLN A 119 9.31 -1.65 -5.42
C GLN A 119 8.99 -2.27 -4.05
N GLN A 120 7.80 -2.01 -3.53
CA GLN A 120 7.31 -2.53 -2.25
C GLN A 120 6.96 -4.02 -2.32
N HIS A 121 6.35 -4.45 -3.43
CA HIS A 121 5.83 -5.80 -3.60
C HIS A 121 6.39 -6.45 -4.85
N LYS A 122 7.33 -7.39 -4.68
CA LYS A 122 7.90 -8.17 -5.80
C LYS A 122 6.83 -8.98 -6.55
N TYR A 123 5.73 -9.28 -5.86
CA TYR A 123 4.55 -9.90 -6.44
C TYR A 123 3.95 -9.11 -7.61
N LEU A 124 3.99 -7.78 -7.58
CA LEU A 124 3.40 -6.90 -8.59
C LEU A 124 4.29 -6.71 -9.84
N CYS A 125 5.18 -7.65 -10.13
CA CYS A 125 6.08 -7.54 -11.27
C CYS A 125 5.34 -7.55 -12.62
N THR A 126 5.92 -6.89 -13.62
CA THR A 126 5.36 -6.80 -14.97
C THR A 126 5.33 -8.15 -15.71
N GLU A 127 6.17 -9.11 -15.30
CA GLU A 127 6.14 -10.48 -15.82
C GLU A 127 4.86 -11.22 -15.38
N ARG A 128 4.36 -10.94 -14.17
CA ARG A 128 3.10 -11.52 -13.67
C ARG A 128 1.89 -10.72 -14.13
N PHE A 129 2.00 -9.40 -14.13
CA PHE A 129 0.92 -8.47 -14.46
C PHE A 129 1.35 -7.53 -15.59
N PRO A 130 1.17 -7.93 -16.86
CA PRO A 130 1.46 -7.08 -18.00
C PRO A 130 0.74 -5.73 -17.91
N ASP A 131 1.42 -4.65 -18.32
CA ASP A 131 0.92 -3.27 -18.27
C ASP A 131 0.42 -2.83 -16.88
N ASP A 132 0.89 -3.48 -15.82
CA ASP A 132 0.48 -3.23 -14.44
C ASP A 132 -1.04 -3.34 -14.21
N TRP A 133 -1.75 -4.17 -14.98
CA TRP A 133 -3.22 -4.20 -14.96
C TRP A 133 -3.81 -4.37 -13.57
N ALA A 134 -3.17 -5.18 -12.71
CA ALA A 134 -3.62 -5.43 -11.35
C ALA A 134 -3.59 -4.15 -10.48
N GLN A 135 -2.47 -3.43 -10.53
CA GLN A 135 -2.34 -2.16 -9.81
C GLN A 135 -3.25 -1.08 -10.39
N THR A 136 -3.37 -1.00 -11.71
CA THR A 136 -4.30 -0.07 -12.38
C THR A 136 -5.74 -0.29 -11.90
N GLU A 137 -6.21 -1.53 -11.84
CA GLU A 137 -7.55 -1.86 -11.38
C GLU A 137 -7.72 -1.60 -9.87
N MET A 138 -6.67 -1.79 -9.05
CA MET A 138 -6.67 -1.33 -7.65
C MET A 138 -6.84 0.19 -7.55
N ILE A 139 -6.06 0.98 -8.30
CA ILE A 139 -6.13 2.45 -8.29
C ILE A 139 -7.52 2.91 -8.73
N LYS A 140 -8.08 2.32 -9.78
CA LYS A 140 -9.45 2.60 -10.23
C LYS A 140 -10.46 2.35 -9.11
N THR A 141 -10.41 1.18 -8.47
CA THR A 141 -11.34 0.80 -7.41
C THR A 141 -11.23 1.73 -6.20
N ILE A 142 -10.01 1.99 -5.73
CA ILE A 142 -9.74 2.86 -4.58
C ILE A 142 -10.23 4.29 -4.86
N THR A 143 -9.89 4.86 -6.01
CA THR A 143 -10.32 6.23 -6.37
C THR A 143 -11.83 6.31 -6.59
N ARG A 144 -12.46 5.30 -7.23
CA ARG A 144 -13.91 5.21 -7.41
C ARG A 144 -14.64 5.20 -6.05
N ASN A 145 -14.20 4.35 -5.12
CA ASN A 145 -14.81 4.24 -3.79
C ASN A 145 -14.58 5.52 -2.98
N ARG A 146 -13.40 6.14 -3.08
CA ARG A 146 -13.14 7.43 -2.44
C ARG A 146 -14.05 8.53 -2.98
N ARG A 147 -14.30 8.60 -4.29
CA ARG A 147 -15.30 9.53 -4.87
C ARG A 147 -16.69 9.29 -4.29
N LYS A 148 -17.15 8.03 -4.29
CA LYS A 148 -18.47 7.67 -3.72
C LYS A 148 -18.58 8.14 -2.27
N TYR A 149 -17.56 7.89 -1.46
CA TYR A 149 -17.50 8.37 -0.07
C TYR A 149 -17.54 9.90 0.04
N LEU A 150 -16.70 10.61 -0.70
CA LEU A 150 -16.63 12.07 -0.65
C LEU A 150 -17.95 12.73 -1.10
N ARG A 151 -18.61 12.18 -2.13
CA ARG A 151 -19.94 12.62 -2.58
C ARG A 151 -21.00 12.40 -1.51
N ARG A 152 -21.03 11.21 -0.87
CA ARG A 152 -21.94 10.92 0.25
C ARG A 152 -21.73 11.90 1.40
N LYS A 153 -20.47 12.16 1.76
CA LYS A 153 -20.12 13.11 2.82
C LYS A 153 -20.52 14.55 2.47
N ALA A 154 -20.34 14.98 1.22
CA ALA A 154 -20.73 16.32 0.77
C ALA A 154 -22.26 16.51 0.80
N ARG A 155 -23.02 15.51 0.35
CA ARG A 155 -24.49 15.50 0.44
C ARG A 155 -24.98 15.56 1.88
N ALA A 156 -24.40 14.77 2.78
CA ALA A 156 -24.74 14.78 4.20
C ALA A 156 -24.44 16.15 4.87
N ALA A 157 -23.47 16.90 4.35
CA ALA A 157 -23.12 18.23 4.83
C ALA A 157 -23.94 19.36 4.17
N GLY A 158 -24.97 19.05 3.38
CA GLY A 158 -25.82 20.05 2.72
C GLY A 158 -25.11 20.87 1.63
N LYS A 159 -23.97 20.41 1.11
CA LYS A 159 -23.29 21.05 -0.01
C LYS A 159 -23.85 20.48 -1.32
N ASP A 160 -24.51 21.33 -2.11
CA ASP A 160 -24.89 21.00 -3.48
C ASP A 160 -23.63 20.87 -4.33
N VAL A 161 -23.20 19.63 -4.53
CA VAL A 161 -22.10 19.29 -5.43
C VAL A 161 -22.67 19.31 -6.86
N VAL A 162 -22.57 20.46 -7.53
CA VAL A 162 -22.91 20.60 -8.95
C VAL A 162 -22.05 19.63 -9.76
N ASP A 163 -22.74 18.72 -10.44
CA ASP A 163 -22.16 17.69 -11.30
C ASP A 163 -21.75 18.30 -12.64
N SER A 164 -20.47 18.22 -12.98
CA SER A 164 -19.98 18.47 -14.35
C SER A 164 -19.22 17.27 -14.90
N SER A 165 -19.44 16.07 -14.36
CA SER A 165 -18.82 14.89 -14.94
C SER A 165 -19.67 13.64 -14.76
N ASP A 166 -20.69 13.60 -15.60
CA ASP A 166 -21.00 12.45 -16.45
C ASP A 166 -21.75 11.32 -15.72
N SER A 167 -23.06 11.40 -15.89
CA SER A 167 -24.10 10.44 -15.55
C SER A 167 -23.80 9.06 -16.10
N GLU A 168 -23.52 8.10 -15.23
CA GLU A 168 -24.03 6.74 -15.39
C GLU A 168 -24.47 6.26 -14.01
N GLU A 169 -25.77 5.97 -13.92
CA GLU A 169 -26.43 5.31 -12.80
C GLU A 169 -25.87 3.90 -12.62
N GLU A 170 -25.45 3.56 -11.40
CA GLU A 170 -25.41 2.18 -10.95
C GLU A 170 -26.03 2.13 -9.55
N GLU A 171 -27.29 1.70 -9.53
CA GLU A 171 -28.09 1.38 -8.35
C GLU A 171 -27.73 -0.02 -7.81
N GLU A 172 -27.82 -0.16 -6.48
CA GLU A 172 -27.73 -1.38 -5.65
C GLU A 172 -26.38 -2.15 -5.53
N ALA A 173 -25.97 -2.70 -4.39
CA ALA A 173 -26.62 -2.92 -3.09
C ALA A 173 -25.59 -2.84 -1.94
N ALA A 174 -26.09 -2.53 -0.75
CA ALA A 174 -25.38 -2.56 0.52
C ALA A 174 -25.04 -4.00 0.94
N ALA A 175 -23.77 -4.25 1.31
CA ALA A 175 -23.35 -5.18 2.37
C ALA A 175 -21.81 -5.30 2.38
N ALA A 176 -21.16 -4.63 3.33
CA ALA A 176 -19.97 -5.13 4.02
C ALA A 176 -19.55 -4.07 5.06
N GLU A 177 -19.51 -4.51 6.31
CA GLU A 177 -19.27 -3.75 7.52
C GLU A 177 -17.98 -2.92 7.44
N ASP A 178 -18.12 -1.61 7.66
CA ASP A 178 -17.00 -0.70 7.91
C ASP A 178 -16.93 -0.50 9.42
N ASN A 179 -16.33 -1.47 10.11
CA ASN A 179 -15.86 -1.30 11.47
C ASN A 179 -14.51 -0.56 11.38
N LEU A 180 -14.60 0.74 11.13
CA LEU A 180 -13.44 1.64 11.08
C LEU A 180 -13.12 2.01 12.54
N PRO A 181 -11.99 1.57 13.14
CA PRO A 181 -11.60 2.09 14.45
C PRO A 181 -11.27 3.56 14.31
N ASP A 182 -12.00 4.37 15.07
CA ASP A 182 -11.79 5.80 15.25
C ASP A 182 -10.42 5.99 15.93
N LEU A 183 -9.42 6.40 15.14
CA LEU A 183 -8.10 6.75 15.67
C LEU A 183 -8.19 8.18 16.19
N ASP A 184 -8.46 8.21 17.49
CA ASP A 184 -8.65 9.33 18.38
C ASP A 184 -7.73 10.53 18.10
N ALA A 185 -8.37 11.70 18.19
CA ALA A 185 -7.78 13.01 18.09
C ALA A 185 -6.83 13.27 19.29
N PRO A 186 -5.87 14.21 19.16
CA PRO A 186 -5.01 14.59 20.28
C PRO A 186 -5.84 15.19 21.42
N GLN A 187 -5.74 14.59 22.61
CA GLN A 187 -6.27 15.18 23.84
C GLN A 187 -5.32 16.30 24.29
N ASP A 188 -5.74 17.55 24.12
CA ASP A 188 -5.16 18.67 24.85
C ASP A 188 -5.56 18.54 26.33
N GLY A 189 -4.55 18.29 27.17
CA GLY A 189 -4.64 18.32 28.63
C GLY A 189 -4.09 19.64 29.17
N GLN A 190 -4.86 20.22 30.08
CA GLN A 190 -4.70 21.51 30.77
C GLN A 190 -3.36 21.75 31.46
#